data_AF-A0A1M5WJE7-F1
#
_entry.id   AF-A0A1M5WJE7-F1
#
_cell.length_a   1.000
_cell.length_b   1.000
_cell.length_c   1.000
_cell.angle_alpha   90.00
_cell.angle_beta   90.00
_cell.angle_gamma   90.00
#
_symmetry.space_group_name_H-M   'P 1'
#
loop_
_entity.id
_entity.type
_entity.pdbx_description
1 polymer ?
#
loop_
_entity_poly.entity_id
_entity_poly.type
_entity_poly.pdbx_seq_one_letter_code
_entity_poly.pdbx_strand_id
1 'polypeptide(L)' 'MSLEQKLNIREKKGAEAKNKELAKDFRDAGISLEVIAQQTGLSPEEIKTL' A
#
# COMPACT_ATOMS: atom_id res chain seq x y z
N MET A 1 -13.55 -22.64 6.72
CA MET A 1 -13.15 -21.41 6.00
C MET A 1 -13.94 -21.31 4.71
N SER A 2 -14.76 -20.28 4.55
CA SER A 2 -15.60 -20.09 3.37
C SER A 2 -14.80 -19.56 2.16
N LEU A 3 -15.26 -19.85 0.94
CA LEU A 3 -14.58 -19.51 -0.32
C LEU A 3 -14.47 -17.98 -0.51
N GLU A 4 -15.49 -17.24 -0.09
CA GLU A 4 -15.52 -15.77 -0.06
C GLU A 4 -14.39 -15.17 0.78
N GLN A 5 -14.04 -15.79 1.91
CA GLN A 5 -12.93 -15.28 2.72
C GLN A 5 -11.58 -15.47 2.02
N LYS A 6 -11.40 -16.55 1.25
CA LYS A 6 -10.15 -16.80 0.52
C LYS A 6 -9.95 -15.82 -0.65
N LEU A 7 -11.03 -15.43 -1.35
CA LEU A 7 -10.94 -14.39 -2.38
C LEU A 7 -10.62 -13.03 -1.76
N ASN A 8 -11.33 -12.62 -0.72
CA ASN A 8 -11.11 -11.33 -0.05
C ASN A 8 -9.67 -11.18 0.48
N ILE A 9 -9.07 -12.27 0.97
CA ILE A 9 -7.67 -12.25 1.43
C ILE A 9 -6.71 -12.05 0.25
N ARG A 10 -6.96 -12.65 -0.92
CA ARG A 10 -6.10 -12.49 -2.10
C ARG A 10 -6.18 -11.09 -2.68
N GLU A 11 -7.38 -10.50 -2.74
CA GLU A 11 -7.58 -9.15 -3.27
C GLU A 11 -6.93 -8.10 -2.36
N LYS A 12 -7.11 -8.22 -1.03
CA LYS A 12 -6.43 -7.34 -0.07
C LYS A 12 -4.91 -7.45 -0.17
N LYS A 13 -4.37 -8.67 -0.28
CA LYS A 13 -2.92 -8.88 -0.38
C LYS A 13 -2.34 -8.32 -1.69
N GLY A 14 -3.09 -8.40 -2.79
CA GLY A 14 -2.70 -7.79 -4.07
C GLY A 14 -2.74 -6.26 -4.03
N ALA A 15 -3.77 -5.67 -3.41
CA ALA A 15 -3.86 -4.22 -3.23
C ALA A 15 -2.74 -3.69 -2.32
N GLU A 16 -2.43 -4.40 -1.24
CA GLU A 16 -1.38 -3.99 -0.31
C GLU A 16 0.01 -4.05 -0.94
N ALA A 17 0.30 -5.06 -1.77
CA ALA A 17 1.55 -5.14 -2.52
C ALA A 17 1.68 -3.98 -3.53
N LYS A 18 0.61 -3.70 -4.28
CA LYS A 18 0.58 -2.57 -5.23
C LYS A 18 0.75 -1.22 -4.53
N ASN A 19 0.12 -1.02 -3.39
CA ASN A 19 0.21 0.22 -2.64
C ASN A 19 1.61 0.44 -2.05
N LYS A 20 2.29 -0.64 -1.63
CA LYS A 20 3.70 -0.58 -1.19
C LYS A 20 4.65 -0.26 -2.33
N GLU A 21 4.44 -0.84 -3.51
CA GLU A 21 5.24 -0.54 -4.70
C GLU A 21 5.04 0.93 -5.13
N LEU A 22 3.79 1.38 -5.22
CA LEU A 22 3.45 2.77 -5.51
C LEU A 22 4.04 3.76 -4.48
N ALA A 23 4.02 3.40 -3.19
CA ALA A 23 4.62 4.21 -2.15
C ALA A 23 6.14 4.35 -2.30
N LYS A 24 6.84 3.30 -2.76
CA LYS A 24 8.28 3.37 -3.04
C LYS A 24 8.57 4.28 -4.22
N ASP A 25 7.85 4.12 -5.33
CA ASP A 25 8.00 4.98 -6.51
C ASP A 25 7.78 6.46 -6.16
N PHE A 26 6.71 6.76 -5.41
CA PHE A 26 6.45 8.14 -5.01
C PHE A 26 7.50 8.71 -4.05
N ARG A 27 8.01 7.88 -3.13
CA ARG A 27 9.08 8.31 -2.21
C ARG A 27 10.38 8.57 -2.98
N ASP A 28 10.73 7.72 -3.93
CA ASP A 28 11.91 7.88 -4.78
C ASP A 28 11.79 9.13 -5.67
N ALA A 29 10.58 9.40 -6.17
CA ALA A 29 10.26 10.64 -6.89
C ALA A 29 10.25 11.91 -6.01
N GLY A 30 10.48 11.79 -4.69
CA GLY A 30 10.54 12.91 -3.76
C GLY A 30 9.18 13.49 -3.36
N ILE A 31 8.10 12.74 -3.55
CA ILE A 31 6.75 13.18 -3.14
C ILE A 31 6.64 13.16 -1.60
N SER A 32 5.93 14.15 -1.05
CA SER A 32 5.65 14.24 0.38
C SER A 32 4.91 13.02 0.90
N LEU A 33 5.37 12.48 2.03
CA LEU A 33 4.80 11.28 2.67
C LEU A 33 3.29 11.39 2.93
N GLU A 34 2.77 12.59 3.21
CA GLU A 34 1.33 12.83 3.40
C GLU A 34 0.50 12.59 2.12
N VAL A 35 1.05 12.93 0.95
CA VAL A 35 0.41 12.69 -0.35
C VAL A 35 0.45 11.20 -0.66
N ILE A 36 1.59 10.56 -0.41
CA ILE A 36 1.76 9.11 -0.59
C ILE A 36 0.78 8.36 0.33
N ALA A 37 0.65 8.80 1.58
CA ALA A 37 -0.26 8.21 2.55
C ALA A 37 -1.73 8.30 2.10
N GLN A 38 -2.14 9.47 1.59
CA GLN A 38 -3.48 9.64 1.04
C GLN A 38 -3.75 8.76 -0.20
N GLN A 39 -2.75 8.57 -1.07
CA GLN A 39 -2.92 7.79 -2.31
C GLN A 39 -2.87 6.27 -2.07
N THR A 40 -2.01 5.81 -1.17
CA THR A 40 -1.74 4.39 -0.93
C THR A 40 -2.52 3.83 0.26
N GLY A 41 -3.12 4.69 1.08
CA GLY A 41 -3.75 4.31 2.34
C GLY A 41 -2.76 3.79 3.39
N LEU A 42 -1.46 3.99 3.18
CA LEU A 42 -0.40 3.63 4.11
C LEU A 42 -0.10 4.80 5.04
N SER A 43 0.35 4.51 6.26
CA SER A 43 0.82 5.56 7.16
C SER A 43 2.16 6.13 6.68
N PRO A 44 2.45 7.42 6.92
CA PRO A 44 3.76 8.01 6.60
C PRO A 44 4.94 7.29 7.28
N GLU A 45 4.71 6.69 8.45
CA GLU A 45 5.68 5.84 9.14
C GLU A 45 5.96 4.53 8.38
N GLU A 46 4.92 3.86 7.87
CA GLU A 46 5.06 2.67 7.02
C GLU A 46 5.85 3.01 5.76
N ILE A 47 5.55 4.15 5.12
CA ILE A 47 6.22 4.60 3.89
C ILE A 47 7.71 4.92 4.12
N LYS A 48 8.08 5.44 5.31
CA LYS A 48 9.49 5.60 5.71
C LYS A 48 10.22 4.28 5.91
N THR A 49 9.49 3.23 6.28
CA THR A 49 10.06 1.92 6.63
C THR A 49 10.13 0.97 5.42
N LEU A 50 9.44 1.31 4.31
CA LEU A 50 9.53 0.63 3.00
C LEU A 50 10.87 0.86 2.30
#